data_AF-A0A7W5YIQ9-F1
#
_entry.id   AF-A0A7W5YIQ9-F1
#
_cell.length_a   1.000
_cell.length_b   1.000
_cell.length_c   1.000
_cell.angle_alpha   90.00
_cell.angle_beta   90.00
_cell.angle_gamma   90.00
#
_symmetry.space_group_name_H-M   'P 1'
#
loop_
_entity.id
_entity.type
_entity.pdbx_description
1 polymer ?
#
loop_
_entity_poly.entity_id
_entity_poly.type
_entity_poly.pdbx_seq_one_letter_code
_entity_poly.pdbx_strand_id
1 'polypeptide(L)'
;MSQEKLGESLGITFQQIQKYEKGTNRVGASRLQNISNILNVPVSFFFEDAPGEHTGSMGGMAEASSSNYVVDFLSSSEGLQLNRAFVKISDPKVRRKVVELVKALAAEADAD
;
A
#
# COMPACT_ATOMS: atom_id res chain seq x y z
N MET A 1 11.07 -17.62 -8.42
CA MET A 1 10.94 -17.66 -9.90
C MET A 1 12.31 -17.33 -10.51
N SER A 2 12.72 -17.98 -11.60
CA SER A 2 13.97 -17.63 -12.30
C SER A 2 13.74 -16.52 -13.33
N GLN A 3 14.80 -15.79 -13.70
CA GLN A 3 14.74 -14.73 -14.72
C GLN A 3 14.32 -15.28 -16.10
N GLU A 4 14.72 -16.51 -16.44
CA GLU A 4 14.28 -17.19 -17.67
C GLU A 4 12.76 -17.39 -17.68
N LYS A 5 12.21 -17.93 -16.59
CA LYS A 5 10.76 -18.13 -16.44
C LYS A 5 9.98 -16.82 -16.45
N LEU A 6 10.54 -15.76 -15.87
CA LEU A 6 9.95 -14.42 -15.92
C LEU A 6 9.97 -13.86 -17.35
N GLY A 7 11.09 -14.04 -18.06
CA GLY A 7 11.23 -13.66 -19.48
C GLY A 7 10.21 -14.36 -20.36
N GLU A 8 10.08 -15.68 -20.22
CA GLU A 8 9.08 -16.50 -20.93
C GLU A 8 7.65 -15.99 -20.67
N SER A 9 7.31 -15.75 -19.41
CA SER A 9 5.99 -15.23 -19.00
C SER A 9 5.70 -13.83 -19.56
N LEU A 10 6.75 -13.06 -19.85
CA LEU A 10 6.66 -11.72 -20.41
C LEU A 10 6.79 -11.70 -21.95
N GLY A 11 7.17 -12.81 -22.58
CA GLY A 11 7.50 -12.85 -24.00
C GLY A 11 8.77 -12.07 -24.37
N ILE A 12 9.75 -12.01 -23.45
CA ILE A 12 11.04 -11.33 -23.65
C ILE A 12 12.20 -12.25 -23.27
N THR A 13 13.40 -11.95 -23.79
CA THR A 13 14.58 -12.77 -23.52
C THR A 13 15.09 -12.59 -22.09
N PHE A 14 15.77 -13.60 -21.55
CA PHE A 14 16.50 -13.51 -20.28
C PHE A 14 17.46 -12.31 -20.24
N GLN A 15 18.17 -12.06 -21.34
CA GLN A 15 19.06 -10.90 -21.48
C GLN A 15 18.31 -9.57 -21.32
N GLN A 16 17.05 -9.48 -21.76
CA GLN A 16 16.24 -8.29 -21.58
C GLN A 16 15.85 -8.09 -20.10
N ILE A 17 15.53 -9.15 -19.38
CA ILE A 17 15.31 -9.10 -17.93
C ILE A 17 16.55 -8.58 -17.22
N GLN A 18 17.74 -9.10 -17.56
CA GLN A 18 18.99 -8.60 -17.01
C GLN A 18 19.23 -7.11 -17.30
N LYS A 19 18.81 -6.63 -18.49
CA LYS A 19 18.91 -5.20 -18.81
C LYS A 19 17.98 -4.34 -17.95
N TYR A 20 16.79 -4.84 -17.62
CA TYR A 20 15.86 -4.18 -16.70
C TYR A 20 16.40 -4.14 -15.28
N GLU A 21 16.88 -5.26 -14.76
CA GLU A 21 17.46 -5.32 -13.41
C GLU A 21 18.70 -4.42 -13.26
N LYS A 22 19.54 -4.34 -14.30
CA LYS A 22 20.71 -3.45 -14.32
C LYS A 22 20.36 -1.99 -14.60
N GLY A 23 19.10 -1.67 -14.89
CA GLY A 23 18.64 -0.32 -15.24
C GLY A 23 19.19 0.21 -16.58
N THR A 24 19.81 -0.64 -17.40
CA THR A 24 20.34 -0.25 -18.73
C THR A 24 19.22 -0.06 -19.75
N ASN A 25 18.09 -0.74 -19.55
CA ASN A 25 16.84 -0.50 -20.25
C ASN A 25 15.75 -0.08 -19.26
N ARG A 26 14.99 0.96 -19.60
CA ARG A 26 13.81 1.37 -18.81
C ARG A 26 12.65 0.38 -19.01
N VAL A 27 11.88 0.18 -17.96
CA VAL A 27 10.63 -0.60 -17.98
C VAL A 27 9.46 0.37 -18.11
N GLY A 28 8.62 0.19 -19.13
CA GLY A 28 7.39 0.99 -19.27
C GLY A 28 6.32 0.56 -18.24
N ALA A 29 5.40 1.47 -17.89
CA ALA A 29 4.39 1.23 -16.85
C ALA A 29 3.54 -0.04 -17.08
N SER A 30 3.07 -0.27 -18.31
CA SER A 30 2.32 -1.49 -18.65
C SER A 30 3.14 -2.77 -18.43
N ARG A 31 4.45 -2.72 -18.70
CA ARG A 31 5.34 -3.85 -18.45
C ARG A 31 5.58 -4.07 -16.97
N LEU A 32 5.74 -3.00 -16.20
CA LEU A 32 5.89 -3.07 -14.75
C LEU A 32 4.65 -3.68 -14.08
N GLN A 33 3.45 -3.32 -14.54
CA GLN A 33 2.19 -3.94 -14.10
C GLN A 33 2.12 -5.44 -14.42
N ASN A 34 2.57 -5.85 -15.62
CA ASN A 34 2.60 -7.27 -15.95
C ASN A 34 3.59 -8.04 -15.08
N ILE A 35 4.75 -7.43 -14.78
CA ILE A 35 5.76 -8.00 -13.88
C ILE A 35 5.18 -8.16 -12.47
N SER A 36 4.47 -7.15 -11.95
CA SER A 36 3.83 -7.21 -10.61
C SER A 36 2.80 -8.33 -10.53
N ASN A 37 1.99 -8.51 -11.58
CA ASN A 37 0.99 -9.59 -11.65
C ASN A 37 1.64 -10.98 -11.65
N ILE A 38 2.72 -11.17 -12.42
CA ILE A 38 3.43 -12.46 -12.49
C ILE A 38 4.12 -12.78 -11.15
N LEU A 39 4.65 -11.77 -10.48
CA LEU A 39 5.27 -11.90 -9.16
C LEU A 39 4.25 -11.95 -8.01
N ASN A 40 2.97 -11.70 -8.29
CA ASN A 40 1.89 -11.61 -7.32
C ASN A 40 2.18 -10.62 -6.18
N VAL A 41 2.69 -9.44 -6.55
CA VAL A 41 2.95 -8.31 -5.65
C VAL A 41 2.24 -7.06 -6.15
N PRO A 42 1.86 -6.11 -5.27
CA PRO A 42 1.40 -4.79 -5.70
C PRO A 42 2.47 -4.08 -6.54
N VAL A 43 2.08 -3.24 -7.50
CA VAL A 43 3.05 -2.47 -8.32
C VAL A 43 3.89 -1.50 -7.48
N SER A 44 3.39 -1.06 -6.31
CA SER A 44 4.11 -0.24 -5.34
C SER A 44 5.37 -0.90 -4.80
N PHE A 45 5.41 -2.24 -4.76
CA PHE A 45 6.56 -3.02 -4.27
C PHE A 45 7.88 -2.64 -4.98
N PHE A 46 7.83 -2.23 -6.25
CA PHE A 46 9.02 -1.83 -7.00
C PHE A 46 9.56 -0.44 -6.66
N PHE A 47 8.86 0.31 -5.79
CA PHE A 47 9.16 1.70 -5.46
C PHE A 47 9.41 1.93 -3.96
N GLU A 48 9.06 0.98 -3.08
CA GLU A 48 9.14 1.11 -1.62
C GLU A 48 10.53 1.50 -1.08
N ASP A 49 11.62 1.09 -1.76
CA ASP A 49 13.01 1.41 -1.38
C ASP A 49 13.72 2.31 -2.40
N ALA A 50 12.98 2.95 -3.31
CA ALA A 50 13.59 3.76 -4.35
C ALA A 50 14.25 5.03 -3.73
N PRO A 51 15.56 5.27 -3.95
CA PRO A 51 16.22 6.48 -3.49
C PRO A 51 15.63 7.70 -4.24
N GLY A 52 14.67 8.35 -3.59
CA GLY A 52 13.87 9.42 -4.18
C GLY A 52 12.51 9.65 -3.51
N GLU A 53 11.97 8.71 -2.73
CA GLU A 53 10.68 8.88 -2.02
C GLU A 53 10.77 9.67 -0.70
N HIS A 54 11.66 10.67 -0.66
CA HIS A 54 11.43 11.87 0.12
C HIS A 54 11.25 13.04 -0.84
N THR A 55 10.18 13.04 -1.64
CA THR A 55 9.47 14.24 -2.14
C THR A 55 8.49 13.86 -3.25
N GLY A 56 7.21 14.19 -3.04
CA GLY A 56 6.27 14.41 -4.13
C GLY A 56 5.64 13.16 -4.71
N SER A 57 4.75 12.51 -3.95
CA SER A 57 3.66 11.75 -4.55
C SER A 57 2.93 12.65 -5.55
N MET A 58 3.10 12.36 -6.83
CA MET A 58 2.23 12.84 -7.91
C MET A 58 0.88 12.15 -7.76
N GLY A 59 0.15 12.49 -6.69
CA GLY A 59 -1.25 12.22 -6.49
C GLY A 59 -2.03 13.47 -6.83
N GLY A 60 -2.50 13.57 -8.07
CA GLY A 60 -3.77 14.27 -8.27
C GLY A 60 -4.79 13.57 -7.39
N MET A 61 -5.30 14.29 -6.39
CA MET A 61 -6.29 13.90 -5.38
C MET A 61 -5.82 13.03 -4.20
N ALA A 62 -5.15 13.68 -3.23
CA ALA A 62 -5.56 13.73 -1.81
C ALA A 62 -5.89 12.43 -1.02
N GLU A 63 -5.16 11.32 -1.19
CA GLU A 63 -5.33 10.10 -0.35
C GLU A 63 -4.00 9.51 0.19
N ALA A 64 -2.87 10.21 0.04
CA ALA A 64 -1.57 9.69 0.51
C ALA A 64 -1.35 9.89 2.03
N SER A 65 -1.86 10.98 2.60
CA SER A 65 -1.71 11.26 4.03
C SER A 65 -2.58 10.32 4.87
N SER A 66 -3.82 10.06 4.45
CA SER A 66 -4.78 9.19 5.15
C SER A 66 -4.25 7.76 5.31
N SER A 67 -3.66 7.18 4.25
CA SER A 67 -3.15 5.82 4.28
C SER A 67 -1.97 5.64 5.25
N ASN A 68 -1.02 6.58 5.30
CA ASN A 68 0.10 6.50 6.24
C ASN A 68 -0.35 6.67 7.68
N TYR A 69 -1.27 7.61 7.97
CA TYR A 69 -1.85 7.74 9.31
C TYR A 69 -2.59 6.47 9.77
N VAL A 70 -3.29 5.78 8.86
CA VAL A 70 -3.99 4.54 9.19
C VAL A 70 -2.99 3.41 9.49
N VAL A 71 -1.91 3.28 8.71
CA VAL A 71 -0.87 2.27 8.95
C VAL A 71 -0.11 2.53 10.25
N ASP A 72 0.27 3.78 10.51
CA ASP A 72 0.95 4.19 11.73
C ASP A 72 0.04 4.00 12.97
N PHE A 73 -1.25 4.33 12.85
CA PHE A 73 -2.21 4.08 13.93
C PHE A 73 -2.40 2.58 14.20
N LEU A 74 -2.57 1.76 13.16
CA LEU A 74 -2.76 0.31 13.32
C LEU A 74 -1.54 -0.39 13.91
N SER A 75 -0.35 0.18 13.76
CA SER A 75 0.89 -0.32 14.37
C SER A 75 1.13 0.23 15.79
N SER A 76 0.42 1.29 16.19
CA SER A 76 0.46 1.83 17.55
C SER A 76 -0.12 0.87 18.59
N SER A 77 0.35 0.96 19.84
CA SER A 77 -0.17 0.17 20.96
C SER A 77 -1.66 0.45 21.21
N GLU A 78 -2.10 1.68 21.01
CA GLU A 78 -3.50 2.10 21.17
C GLU A 78 -4.39 1.57 20.04
N GLY A 79 -3.96 1.65 18.79
CA GLY A 79 -4.71 1.13 17.64
C GLY A 79 -4.87 -0.39 17.68
N LEU A 80 -3.83 -1.12 18.09
CA LEU A 80 -3.92 -2.58 18.29
C LEU A 80 -4.89 -2.97 19.41
N GLN A 81 -4.88 -2.23 20.52
CA GLN A 81 -5.81 -2.47 21.64
C GLN A 81 -7.26 -2.18 21.23
N LEU A 82 -7.50 -1.05 20.54
CA LEU A 82 -8.81 -0.69 20.04
C LEU A 82 -9.35 -1.74 19.08
N ASN A 83 -8.54 -2.18 18.10
CA ASN A 83 -8.94 -3.19 17.13
C ASN A 83 -9.28 -4.53 17.82
N ARG A 84 -8.43 -5.00 18.74
CA ARG A 84 -8.67 -6.23 19.52
C ARG A 84 -9.95 -6.17 20.34
N ALA A 85 -10.25 -5.02 20.95
CA ALA A 85 -11.49 -4.82 21.71
C ALA A 85 -12.71 -4.76 20.78
N PHE A 86 -12.60 -4.04 19.66
CA PHE A 86 -13.68 -3.84 18.70
C PHE A 86 -14.12 -5.14 18.02
N VAL A 87 -13.17 -6.02 17.65
CA VAL A 87 -13.47 -7.32 17.02
C VAL A 87 -14.26 -8.25 17.95
N LYS A 88 -14.09 -8.13 19.28
CA LYS A 88 -14.85 -8.92 20.27
C LYS A 88 -16.33 -8.55 20.37
N ILE A 89 -16.71 -7.36 19.88
CA ILE A 89 -18.11 -6.94 19.85
C ILE A 89 -18.83 -7.77 18.80
N SER A 90 -19.76 -8.65 19.20
CA SER A 90 -20.45 -9.54 18.24
C SER A 90 -21.66 -8.87 17.57
N ASP A 91 -22.31 -7.92 18.25
CA ASP A 91 -23.50 -7.23 17.72
C ASP A 91 -23.09 -6.09 16.75
N PRO A 92 -23.50 -6.16 15.46
CA PRO A 92 -23.22 -5.11 14.48
C PRO A 92 -23.81 -3.74 14.86
N LYS A 93 -24.95 -3.71 15.56
CA LYS A 93 -25.59 -2.47 16.03
C LYS A 93 -24.73 -1.79 17.09
N VAL A 94 -24.10 -2.57 17.98
CA VAL A 94 -23.18 -2.04 18.99
C VAL A 94 -21.92 -1.50 18.35
N ARG A 95 -21.32 -2.23 17.39
CA ARG A 95 -20.16 -1.74 16.61
C ARG A 95 -20.45 -0.39 15.95
N ARG A 96 -21.62 -0.26 15.34
CA ARG A 96 -22.05 1.00 14.71
C ARG A 96 -22.13 2.15 15.71
N LYS A 97 -22.74 1.94 16.87
CA LYS A 97 -22.81 2.95 17.94
C LYS A 97 -21.44 3.37 18.46
N VAL A 98 -20.49 2.43 18.57
CA VAL A 98 -19.11 2.75 18.98
C VAL A 98 -18.43 3.64 17.95
N VAL A 99 -18.59 3.35 16.66
CA VAL A 99 -18.06 4.21 15.58
C VAL A 99 -18.70 5.60 15.60
N GLU A 100 -20.03 5.67 15.82
CA GLU A 100 -20.75 6.95 15.95
C GLU A 100 -20.25 7.77 17.14
N LEU A 101 -19.97 7.14 18.29
CA LEU A 101 -19.38 7.80 19.46
C LEU A 101 -17.97 8.35 19.17
N VAL A 102 -17.09 7.53 18.58
CA VAL A 102 -15.72 7.97 18.24
C VAL A 102 -15.75 9.15 17.28
N LYS A 103 -16.68 9.16 16.31
CA LYS A 103 -16.88 10.29 15.39
C LYS A 103 -17.36 11.55 16.12
N ALA A 104 -18.29 11.42 17.06
CA ALA A 104 -18.80 12.55 17.83
C ALA A 104 -17.69 13.21 18.67
N LEU A 105 -16.87 12.40 19.34
CA LEU A 105 -15.73 12.87 20.14
C LEU A 105 -14.63 13.51 19.30
N ALA A 106 -14.37 12.98 18.10
CA ALA A 106 -13.38 13.57 17.20
C ALA A 106 -13.83 14.94 16.67
N ALA A 107 -15.13 15.12 16.38
CA ALA A 107 -15.68 16.38 15.89
C ALA A 107 -15.66 17.51 16.95
N GLU A 108 -15.64 17.18 18.24
CA GLU A 108 -15.45 18.17 19.31
C GLU A 108 -14.00 18.68 19.40
N ALA A 109 -13.01 17.89 18.98
CA ALA A 109 -11.60 18.26 19.07
C ALA A 109 -11.14 19.28 18.00
N ASP A 110 -11.90 19.43 16.91
CA ASP A 110 -11.62 20.38 15.81
C ASP A 110 -12.30 21.76 16.03
N ALA A 111 -13.02 21.94 17.14
CA ALA A 111 -13.86 23.12 17.40
C ALA A 111 -13.28 24.13 18.42
N ASP A 112 -12.04 23.94 18.89
CA ASP A 112 -11.31 24.85 19.80
C ASP A 112 -10.03 25.42 19.14
#